data_AF-A0A2G6L4F8-F1
#
_entry.id   AF-A0A2G6L4F8-F1
#
_cell.length_a   1.000
_cell.length_b   1.000
_cell.length_c   1.000
_cell.angle_alpha   90.00
_cell.angle_beta   90.00
_cell.angle_gamma   90.00
#
_symmetry.space_group_name_H-M   'P 1'
#
loop_
_entity.id
_entity.type
_entity.pdbx_description
1 polymer ?
#
loop_
_entity_poly.entity_id
_entity_poly.type
_entity_poly.pdbx_seq_one_letter_code
_entity_poly.pdbx_strand_id
1 'polypeptide(L)' 'MSPVPSGAAALPIESLLPLRVLTITLEFTAAASPRFFHQPALTAFLRFLVGSPDDYDRLIRIDAPESGLVKFRRGD' A
#
# COMPACT_ATOMS: atom_id res chain seq x y z
N MET A 1 3.99 50.36 6.95
CA MET A 1 4.37 48.96 6.69
C MET A 1 3.94 48.14 7.88
N SER A 2 2.80 47.47 7.78
CA SER A 2 2.34 46.54 8.82
C SER A 2 3.14 45.24 8.71
N PRO A 3 3.51 44.61 9.84
CA PRO A 3 4.26 43.37 9.82
C PRO A 3 3.38 42.24 9.27
N VAL A 4 3.95 41.42 8.38
CA VAL A 4 3.33 40.20 7.85
C VAL A 4 3.25 39.19 8.99
N PRO A 5 2.07 38.61 9.30
CA PRO A 5 1.99 37.56 10.31
C PRO A 5 2.78 36.34 9.84
N SER A 6 3.74 35.91 10.66
CA SER A 6 4.35 34.58 10.53
C SER A 6 3.26 33.55 10.85
N GLY A 7 2.52 33.16 9.82
CA GLY A 7 1.30 32.37 9.92
C GLY A 7 1.15 31.49 8.70
N ALA A 8 2.19 30.71 8.37
CA ALA A 8 2.02 29.59 7.47
C ALA A 8 1.13 28.58 8.21
N ALA A 9 -0.18 28.63 7.95
CA ALA A 9 -1.09 27.59 8.42
C ALA A 9 -0.57 26.26 7.91
N ALA A 10 -0.32 25.32 8.82
CA ALA A 10 0.20 23.99 8.49
C ALA A 10 -0.66 23.37 7.38
N LEU A 11 -0.02 23.00 6.28
CA LEU A 11 -0.73 22.37 5.17
C LEU A 11 -1.18 20.97 5.63
N PRO A 12 -2.41 20.50 5.31
CA PRO A 12 -2.89 19.19 5.74
C PRO A 12 -1.95 18.02 5.42
N ILE A 13 -1.13 18.16 4.38
CA ILE A 13 -0.13 17.19 3.94
C ILE A 13 1.02 16.99 4.93
N GLU A 14 1.33 17.98 5.77
CA GLU A 14 2.43 17.88 6.76
C GLU A 14 2.21 16.72 7.73
N SER A 15 0.96 16.42 8.06
CA SER A 15 0.58 15.27 8.89
C SER A 15 0.84 13.90 8.25
N LEU A 16 1.02 13.85 6.92
CA LEU A 16 1.27 12.63 6.15
C LEU A 16 2.76 12.42 5.87
N LEU A 17 3.60 13.43 6.12
CA LEU A 17 5.03 13.37 5.82
C LEU A 17 5.82 12.84 7.02
N PRO A 18 6.93 12.11 6.78
CA PRO A 18 7.46 11.73 5.47
C PRO A 18 6.73 10.52 4.86
N LEU A 19 6.54 10.53 3.54
CA LEU A 19 6.10 9.34 2.79
C LEU A 19 7.26 8.36 2.63
N ARG A 20 6.97 7.06 2.76
CA ARG A 20 7.92 5.96 2.53
C ARG A 20 7.35 5.02 1.48
N VAL A 21 8.17 4.60 0.52
CA VAL A 21 7.77 3.73 -0.59
C VAL A 21 8.73 2.55 -0.67
N LEU A 22 8.18 1.36 -0.88
CA LEU A 22 8.93 0.11 -1.02
C LEU A 22 8.31 -0.71 -2.15
N THR A 23 9.16 -1.38 -2.93
CA THR A 23 8.75 -2.41 -3.88
C THR A 23 9.09 -3.78 -3.30
N ILE A 24 8.11 -4.67 -3.23
CA ILE A 24 8.27 -6.02 -2.68
C ILE A 24 8.01 -7.02 -3.81
N THR A 25 8.98 -7.91 -4.05
CA THR A 25 8.83 -9.05 -4.94
C THR A 25 8.65 -10.30 -4.09
N LEU A 26 7.58 -11.05 -4.36
CA LEU A 26 7.30 -12.34 -3.74
C LEU A 26 7.47 -13.45 -4.78
N GLU A 27 7.79 -14.64 -4.32
CA GLU A 27 7.88 -15.84 -5.14
C GLU A 27 6.79 -16.83 -4.71
N PHE A 28 6.11 -17.44 -5.68
CA PHE A 28 5.15 -18.51 -5.43
C PHE A 28 5.87 -19.81 -5.04
N THR A 29 5.64 -20.29 -3.81
CA THR A 29 6.25 -21.54 -3.31
C THR A 29 5.61 -22.80 -3.89
N ALA A 30 4.42 -22.68 -4.46
CA ALA A 30 3.67 -23.73 -5.13
C ALA A 30 2.79 -23.13 -6.24
N ALA A 31 2.25 -23.99 -7.12
CA ALA A 31 1.31 -23.53 -8.13
C ALA A 31 0.07 -22.91 -7.46
N ALA A 32 -0.32 -21.72 -7.94
CA ALA A 32 -1.43 -20.96 -7.39
C ALA A 32 -2.32 -20.41 -8.50
N SER A 33 -3.61 -20.31 -8.23
CA SER A 33 -4.56 -19.69 -9.15
C SER A 33 -5.47 -18.70 -8.42
N PRO A 34 -4.93 -17.54 -8.01
CA PRO A 34 -5.73 -16.53 -7.34
C PRO A 34 -6.82 -16.01 -8.29
N ARG A 35 -7.93 -15.50 -7.76
CA ARG A 35 -9.08 -15.04 -8.57
C ARG A 35 -8.80 -13.71 -9.24
N PHE A 36 -9.17 -13.55 -10.52
CA PHE A 36 -9.05 -12.28 -11.26
C PHE A 36 -9.47 -11.09 -10.38
N PHE A 37 -8.62 -10.04 -10.33
CA PHE A 37 -8.59 -8.98 -9.29
C PHE A 37 -8.08 -9.44 -7.91
N HIS A 38 -6.76 -9.64 -7.80
CA HIS A 38 -6.12 -10.04 -6.54
C HIS A 38 -6.00 -8.93 -5.52
N GLN A 39 -6.22 -7.66 -5.89
CA GLN A 39 -5.94 -6.52 -5.01
C GLN A 39 -6.67 -6.58 -3.66
N PRO A 40 -7.96 -6.95 -3.57
CA PRO A 40 -8.62 -7.13 -2.26
C PRO A 40 -8.02 -8.27 -1.43
N ALA A 41 -7.68 -9.39 -2.07
CA ALA A 41 -7.05 -10.53 -1.39
C ALA A 41 -5.63 -10.19 -0.90
N LEU A 42 -4.85 -9.48 -1.73
CA LEU A 42 -3.52 -8.99 -1.38
C LEU A 42 -3.59 -7.97 -0.24
N THR A 43 -4.55 -7.06 -0.28
CA THR A 43 -4.82 -6.09 0.80
C THR A 43 -5.12 -6.81 2.11
N ALA A 44 -6.01 -7.81 2.10
CA ALA A 44 -6.32 -8.60 3.27
C ALA A 44 -5.10 -9.38 3.80
N PHE A 45 -4.31 -9.96 2.91
CA PHE A 45 -3.08 -10.67 3.26
C PHE A 45 -2.04 -9.75 3.94
N LEU A 46 -1.77 -8.59 3.33
CA LEU A 46 -0.82 -7.62 3.88
C LEU A 46 -1.31 -7.01 5.20
N ARG A 47 -2.61 -6.70 5.30
CA ARG A 47 -3.23 -6.24 6.56
C ARG A 47 -3.05 -7.27 7.67
N PHE A 48 -3.25 -8.55 7.37
CA PHE A 48 -3.01 -9.64 8.31
C PHE A 48 -1.54 -9.71 8.75
N LEU A 49 -0.59 -9.61 7.82
CA LEU A 49 0.86 -9.67 8.15
C LEU A 49 1.32 -8.56 9.09
N VAL A 50 0.71 -7.38 9.03
CA VAL A 50 1.04 -6.24 9.92
C VAL A 50 0.22 -6.22 11.21
N GLY A 51 -0.52 -7.29 11.52
CA GLY A 51 -1.30 -7.41 12.76
C GLY A 51 -2.68 -6.78 12.73
N SER A 52 -3.23 -6.50 11.53
CA SER A 52 -4.60 -5.99 11.33
C SER A 52 -4.95 -4.70 12.07
N PRO A 53 -4.15 -3.62 11.96
CA PRO A 53 -4.46 -2.35 12.62
C PRO A 53 -5.76 -1.72 12.09
N ASP A 54 -6.41 -0.92 12.93
CA ASP A 54 -7.68 -0.26 12.58
C ASP A 54 -7.52 0.77 11.46
N ASP A 55 -6.42 1.54 11.48
CA ASP A 55 -6.14 2.62 10.53
C ASP A 55 -5.36 2.16 9.27
N TYR A 56 -5.36 0.85 8.98
CA TYR A 56 -4.61 0.27 7.85
C TYR A 56 -4.85 1.02 6.52
N ASP A 57 -6.13 1.21 6.16
CA ASP A 57 -6.53 1.81 4.89
C ASP A 57 -6.25 3.33 4.81
N ARG A 58 -5.88 3.96 5.93
CA ARG A 58 -5.51 5.39 6.01
C ARG A 58 -4.03 5.61 5.82
N LEU A 59 -3.20 4.67 6.29
CA LEU A 59 -1.74 4.84 6.38
C LEU A 59 -0.97 4.06 5.32
N ILE A 60 -1.56 2.99 4.77
CA ILE A 60 -0.90 2.12 3.80
C ILE A 60 -1.66 2.17 2.48
N ARG A 61 -0.90 2.35 1.39
CA ARG A 61 -1.40 2.22 0.02
C ARG A 61 -0.61 1.12 -0.68
N ILE A 62 -1.34 0.31 -1.43
CA ILE A 62 -0.77 -0.78 -2.22
C ILE A 62 -1.03 -0.46 -3.69
N ASP A 63 0.05 -0.46 -4.45
CA ASP A 63 0.01 -0.54 -5.90
C ASP A 63 0.51 -1.93 -6.29
N ALA A 64 -0.31 -2.70 -7.01
CA ALA A 64 0.00 -4.06 -7.40
C ALA A 64 -0.22 -4.20 -8.91
N PRO A 65 0.67 -4.92 -9.64
CA PRO A 65 0.56 -5.02 -11.09
C PRO A 65 -0.79 -5.60 -11.54
N GLU A 66 -1.52 -4.85 -12.37
CA GLU A 66 -2.77 -5.31 -12.99
C GLU A 66 -2.50 -6.18 -14.23
N SER A 67 -1.73 -7.26 -14.08
CA SER A 67 -1.26 -8.08 -15.21
C SER A 67 -2.32 -9.00 -15.83
N GLY A 68 -3.49 -9.14 -15.19
CA GLY A 68 -4.53 -10.11 -15.56
C GLY A 68 -4.10 -11.58 -15.44
N LEU A 69 -2.86 -11.84 -15.01
CA LEU A 69 -2.31 -13.18 -14.83
C LEU A 69 -2.89 -13.81 -13.56
N VAL A 70 -3.59 -14.93 -13.73
CA VAL A 70 -4.28 -15.64 -12.65
C VAL A 70 -3.76 -17.06 -12.43
N LYS A 71 -2.71 -17.47 -13.15
CA LYS A 71 -2.09 -18.80 -13.04
C LYS A 71 -0.60 -18.63 -12.85
N PHE A 72 -0.14 -18.97 -11.66
CA PHE A 72 1.26 -18.93 -11.25
C PHE A 72 1.75 -20.36 -10.98
N ARG A 73 2.98 -20.62 -11.39
CA ARG A 73 3.73 -21.84 -11.11
C ARG A 73 4.61 -21.62 -9.89
N ARG A 74 5.19 -22.71 -9.38
CA ARG A 74 6.26 -22.60 -8.39
C ARG A 74 7.45 -21.84 -8.99
N GLY A 75 7.93 -20.84 -8.29
CA GLY A 75 9.05 -19.99 -8.71
C GLY A 75 8.67 -18.80 -9.59
N ASP A 76 7.39 -18.67 -9.96
CA ASP A 76 6.87 -17.44 -10.58
C ASP A 76 6.78 -16.29 -9.55
#